data_AF-A0A970TQ99-F1
#
_entry.id   AF-A0A970TQ99-F1
#
_cell.length_a   1.000
_cell.length_b   1.000
_cell.length_c   1.000
_cell.angle_alpha   90.00
_cell.angle_beta   90.00
_cell.angle_gamma   90.00
#
_symmetry.space_group_name_H-M   'P 1'
#
loop_
_entity.id
_entity.type
_entity.pdbx_description
1 polymer ?
#
loop_
_entity_poly.entity_id
_entity_poly.type
_entity_poly.pdbx_seq_one_letter_code
_entity_poly.pdbx_strand_id
1 'polypeptide(L)'
;MIEKNLGIIRKIVWSYIHNNPGLEFDDLFAEACLACLEADSSYNPSKGKKTTFIHHVITNRINSLISRESTREMKEMEAEILWARNEPWTPEQQLIAQENWQRFLERLSPESQAVCSLVLDESDIYLPTDKPKQCRGIIMRELRNRGWGWRAIWDSFRELKQAASI
;
A
#
# COMPACT_ATOMS: atom_id res chain seq x y z
N MET A 1 -1.65 37.41 4.15
CA MET A 1 -2.92 36.72 4.50
C MET A 1 -2.72 35.28 4.98
N ILE A 2 -1.72 34.54 4.45
CA ILE A 2 -1.37 33.19 4.92
C ILE A 2 -0.89 33.14 6.37
N GLU A 3 -0.21 34.19 6.85
CA GLU A 3 0.41 34.24 8.18
C GLU A 3 -0.54 33.87 9.32
N LYS A 4 -1.82 34.30 9.23
CA LYS A 4 -2.85 33.99 10.22
C LYS A 4 -3.24 32.50 10.26
N ASN A 5 -2.96 31.78 9.17
CA ASN A 5 -3.31 30.37 9.03
C ASN A 5 -2.08 29.46 9.20
N LEU A 6 -0.84 29.96 9.22
CA LEU A 6 0.35 29.12 9.35
C LEU A 6 0.29 28.19 10.56
N GLY A 7 -0.29 28.63 11.69
CA GLY A 7 -0.46 27.77 12.86
C GLY A 7 -1.34 26.55 12.61
N ILE A 8 -2.45 26.71 11.87
CA ILE A 8 -3.32 25.57 11.53
C ILE A 8 -2.66 24.67 10.48
N ILE A 9 -1.94 25.25 9.51
CA ILE A 9 -1.19 24.49 8.50
C ILE A 9 -0.14 23.60 9.18
N ARG A 10 0.68 24.18 10.07
CA ARG A 10 1.69 23.42 10.83
C ARG A 10 1.05 22.28 11.62
N LYS A 11 -0.06 22.53 12.31
CA LYS A 11 -0.76 21.50 13.10
C LYS A 11 -1.25 20.34 12.24
N ILE A 12 -1.79 20.62 11.05
CA ILE A 12 -2.24 19.58 10.11
C ILE A 12 -1.04 18.76 9.63
N VAL A 13 0.00 19.43 9.13
CA VAL A 13 1.21 18.75 8.62
C VAL A 13 1.87 17.90 9.70
N TRP A 14 1.98 18.41 10.93
CA TRP A 14 2.55 17.65 12.05
C TRP A 14 1.76 16.36 12.32
N SER A 15 0.43 16.41 12.24
CA SER A 15 -0.42 15.21 12.39
C SER A 15 -0.13 14.15 11.32
N TYR A 16 0.27 14.55 10.11
CA TYR A 16 0.62 13.61 9.05
C TYR A 16 1.96 12.93 9.34
N ILE A 17 2.98 13.69 9.71
CA ILE A 17 4.32 13.15 9.98
C ILE A 17 4.30 12.22 11.19
N HIS A 18 3.55 12.56 12.23
CA HIS A 18 3.43 11.70 13.39
C HIS A 18 2.90 10.30 13.05
N ASN A 19 1.94 10.24 12.12
CA ASN A 19 1.27 9.00 11.74
C ASN A 19 1.99 8.29 10.58
N ASN A 20 2.92 8.95 9.90
CA ASN A 20 3.62 8.43 8.73
C ASN A 20 5.13 8.74 8.86
N PRO A 21 5.88 7.92 9.62
CA PRO A 21 7.32 8.07 9.74
C PRO A 21 7.99 8.03 8.37
N GLY A 22 8.89 8.97 8.09
CA GLY A 22 9.59 9.10 6.81
C GLY A 22 9.15 10.27 5.92
N LEU A 23 8.03 10.93 6.24
CA LEU A 23 7.65 12.17 5.55
C LEU A 23 8.41 13.38 6.11
N GLU A 24 8.92 14.23 5.23
CA GLU A 24 9.63 15.45 5.61
C GLU A 24 8.66 16.61 5.90
N PHE A 25 8.89 17.29 7.03
CA PHE A 25 8.00 18.38 7.47
C PHE A 25 8.02 19.55 6.50
N ASP A 26 9.21 19.98 6.10
CA ASP A 26 9.37 21.20 5.32
C ASP A 26 8.74 21.05 3.93
N ASP A 27 8.87 19.88 3.30
CA ASP A 27 8.24 19.57 2.02
C ASP A 27 6.71 19.59 2.10
N LEU A 28 6.15 18.86 3.06
CA LEU A 28 4.69 18.83 3.26
C LEU A 28 4.14 20.21 3.64
N PHE A 29 4.89 20.96 4.44
CA PHE A 29 4.50 22.29 4.86
C PHE A 29 4.53 23.29 3.70
N ALA A 30 5.56 23.23 2.86
CA ALA A 30 5.66 24.05 1.66
C ALA A 30 4.49 23.78 0.70
N GLU A 31 4.19 22.51 0.43
CA GLU A 31 3.05 22.17 -0.43
C GLU A 31 1.71 22.61 0.18
N ALA A 32 1.53 22.39 1.49
CA ALA A 32 0.30 22.80 2.18
C ALA A 32 0.10 24.32 2.11
N CYS A 33 1.18 25.10 2.21
CA CYS A 33 1.15 26.55 2.03
C CYS A 33 0.80 26.92 0.58
N LEU A 34 1.42 26.26 -0.41
CA LEU A 34 1.15 26.49 -1.83
C LEU A 34 -0.33 26.22 -2.17
N ALA A 35 -0.86 25.08 -1.75
CA ALA A 35 -2.27 24.72 -1.96
C ALA A 35 -3.23 25.74 -1.33
N CYS A 36 -2.90 26.28 -0.15
CA CYS A 36 -3.69 27.34 0.46
C CYS A 36 -3.67 28.64 -0.37
N LEU A 37 -2.52 29.02 -0.94
CA LEU A 37 -2.42 30.20 -1.81
C LEU A 37 -3.24 30.02 -3.08
N GLU A 38 -3.10 28.87 -3.73
CA GLU A 38 -3.83 28.52 -4.96
C GLU A 38 -5.36 28.57 -4.75
N ALA A 39 -5.82 28.11 -3.58
CA ALA A 39 -7.24 28.01 -3.27
C ALA A 39 -7.83 29.24 -2.56
N ASP A 40 -7.03 30.23 -2.12
CA ASP A 40 -7.52 31.35 -1.29
C ASP A 40 -8.59 32.18 -1.99
N SER A 41 -8.46 32.39 -3.30
CA SER A 41 -9.44 33.12 -4.12
C SER A 41 -10.78 32.38 -4.27
N SER A 42 -10.78 31.06 -4.05
CA SER A 42 -11.96 30.21 -4.16
C SER A 42 -12.75 30.09 -2.84
N TYR A 43 -12.26 30.70 -1.75
CA TYR A 43 -12.95 30.65 -0.47
C TYR A 43 -14.26 31.44 -0.50
N ASN A 44 -15.36 30.76 -0.19
CA ASN A 44 -16.66 31.39 -0.04
C ASN A 44 -17.14 31.32 1.43
N PRO A 45 -17.27 32.48 2.13
CA PRO A 45 -17.70 32.51 3.53
C PRO A 45 -19.14 32.02 3.74
N SER A 46 -20.00 31.99 2.72
CA SER A 46 -21.36 31.46 2.86
C SER A 46 -21.41 29.93 2.94
N LYS A 47 -20.34 29.24 2.51
CA LYS A 47 -20.25 27.77 2.49
C LYS A 47 -19.63 27.17 3.76
N GLY A 48 -19.03 27.99 4.62
CA GLY A 48 -18.45 27.51 5.89
C GLY A 48 -17.30 28.36 6.40
N LYS A 49 -16.70 27.91 7.51
CA LYS A 49 -15.56 28.59 8.16
C LYS A 49 -14.29 28.45 7.33
N LYS A 50 -13.45 29.50 7.29
CA LYS A 50 -12.15 29.51 6.59
C LYS A 50 -11.21 28.40 7.05
N THR A 51 -11.20 28.07 8.35
CA THR A 51 -10.38 26.99 8.91
C THR A 51 -10.77 25.62 8.36
N THR A 52 -12.07 25.35 8.20
CA THR A 52 -12.58 24.10 7.61
C THR A 52 -12.21 24.01 6.14
N PHE A 53 -12.35 25.11 5.39
CA PHE A 53 -11.93 25.17 3.99
C PHE A 53 -10.43 24.87 3.84
N ILE A 54 -9.58 25.53 4.62
CA ILE A 54 -8.13 25.32 4.63
C ILE A 54 -7.78 23.86 4.97
N HIS A 55 -8.42 23.31 6.01
CA HIS A 55 -8.20 21.92 6.39
C HIS A 55 -8.52 20.98 5.22
N HIS A 56 -9.66 21.18 4.55
CA HIS A 56 -10.05 20.36 3.41
C HIS A 56 -9.06 20.45 2.25
N VAL A 57 -8.63 21.66 1.87
CA VAL A 57 -7.67 21.90 0.79
C VAL A 57 -6.34 21.21 1.07
N ILE A 58 -5.79 21.40 2.27
CA ILE A 58 -4.49 20.83 2.65
C ILE A 58 -4.56 19.31 2.70
N THR A 59 -5.54 18.75 3.42
CA THR A 59 -5.72 17.31 3.57
C THR A 59 -5.86 16.63 2.20
N ASN A 60 -6.65 17.20 1.29
CA ASN A 60 -6.78 16.66 -0.07
C ASN A 60 -5.46 16.72 -0.85
N ARG A 61 -4.74 17.86 -0.78
CA ARG A 61 -3.45 18.01 -1.48
C ARG A 61 -2.42 17.02 -0.97
N ILE A 62 -2.24 16.92 0.35
CA ILE A 62 -1.27 16.01 0.98
C ILE A 62 -1.63 14.55 0.65
N ASN A 63 -2.90 14.15 0.76
CA ASN A 63 -3.32 12.79 0.40
C ASN A 63 -3.04 12.48 -1.08
N SER A 64 -3.28 13.44 -1.96
CA SER A 64 -2.98 13.29 -3.39
C SER A 64 -1.48 13.16 -3.65
N LEU A 65 -0.63 13.88 -2.91
CA LEU A 65 0.82 13.74 -3.00
C LEU A 65 1.27 12.37 -2.54
N ILE A 66 0.90 11.96 -1.33
CA ILE A 66 1.28 10.66 -0.76
C ILE A 66 0.84 9.51 -1.69
N SER A 67 -0.38 9.58 -2.22
CA SER A 67 -0.87 8.57 -3.16
C SER A 67 -0.07 8.54 -4.46
N ARG A 68 0.38 9.70 -4.95
CA ARG A 68 1.18 9.81 -6.18
C ARG A 68 2.60 9.31 -5.97
N GLU A 69 3.20 9.64 -4.83
CA GLU A 69 4.52 9.16 -4.39
C GLU A 69 4.54 7.64 -4.32
N SER A 70 3.61 7.05 -3.57
CA SER A 70 3.47 5.59 -3.43
C SER A 70 3.23 4.90 -4.77
N THR A 71 2.47 5.51 -5.68
CA THR A 71 2.28 4.97 -7.03
C THR A 71 3.57 5.04 -7.86
N ARG A 72 4.39 6.07 -7.68
CA ARG A 72 5.69 6.21 -8.36
C ARG A 72 6.67 5.16 -7.85
N GLU A 73 6.83 5.05 -6.53
CA GLU A 73 7.70 4.04 -5.91
C GLU A 73 7.34 2.62 -6.34
N MET A 74 6.04 2.30 -6.39
CA MET A 74 5.57 0.99 -6.86
C MET A 74 5.98 0.73 -8.33
N LYS A 75 5.87 1.74 -9.20
CA LYS A 75 6.29 1.62 -10.61
C LYS A 75 7.80 1.51 -10.77
N GLU A 76 8.57 2.22 -9.95
CA GLU A 76 10.03 2.13 -9.93
C GLU A 76 10.46 0.74 -9.49
N MET A 77 9.87 0.21 -8.41
CA MET A 77 10.09 -1.16 -7.96
C MET A 77 9.68 -2.21 -9.00
N GLU A 78 8.52 -2.05 -9.65
CA GLU A 78 8.09 -2.92 -10.75
C GLU A 78 9.09 -2.90 -11.91
N ALA A 79 9.60 -1.73 -12.27
CA ALA A 79 10.63 -1.60 -13.28
C ALA A 79 11.90 -2.34 -12.84
N GLU A 80 12.42 -2.09 -11.64
CA GLU A 80 13.61 -2.79 -11.12
C GLU A 80 13.45 -4.31 -11.12
N ILE A 81 12.29 -4.84 -10.71
CA ILE A 81 11.99 -6.26 -10.78
C ILE A 81 12.04 -6.78 -12.23
N LEU A 82 11.47 -6.04 -13.18
CA LEU A 82 11.53 -6.40 -14.60
C LEU A 82 12.96 -6.37 -15.14
N TRP A 83 13.78 -5.40 -14.74
CA TRP A 83 15.19 -5.34 -15.09
C TRP A 83 15.96 -6.54 -14.52
N ALA A 84 15.81 -6.81 -13.22
CA ALA A 84 16.46 -7.93 -12.55
C ALA A 84 16.03 -9.30 -13.12
N ARG A 85 14.78 -9.43 -13.57
CA ARG A 85 14.28 -10.66 -14.20
C ARG A 85 14.94 -10.96 -15.55
N ASN A 86 15.41 -9.93 -16.25
CA ASN A 86 16.11 -10.10 -17.53
C ASN A 86 17.58 -10.50 -17.35
N GLU A 87 18.11 -10.42 -16.13
CA GLU A 87 19.43 -10.93 -15.81
C GLU A 87 19.33 -12.42 -15.42
N PRO A 88 20.08 -13.32 -16.09
CA PRO A 88 20.04 -14.73 -15.73
C PRO A 88 20.63 -14.92 -14.34
N TRP A 89 19.85 -15.55 -13.45
CA TRP A 89 20.30 -15.84 -12.10
C TRP A 89 21.50 -16.79 -12.11
N THR A 90 22.51 -16.52 -11.27
CA THR A 90 23.61 -17.46 -11.06
C THR A 90 23.11 -18.70 -10.30
N PRO A 91 23.80 -19.85 -10.40
CA PRO A 91 23.45 -21.04 -9.63
C PRO A 91 23.38 -20.79 -8.11
N GLU A 92 24.27 -19.94 -7.58
CA GLU A 92 24.26 -19.56 -6.16
C GLU A 92 23.01 -18.76 -5.80
N GLN A 93 22.60 -17.81 -6.64
CA GLN A 93 21.37 -17.03 -6.43
C GLN A 93 20.12 -17.91 -6.46
N GLN A 94 20.07 -18.88 -7.38
CA GLN A 94 18.98 -19.85 -7.44
C GLN A 94 18.88 -20.68 -6.16
N LEU A 95 20.03 -21.16 -5.66
CA LEU A 95 20.10 -21.94 -4.42
C LEU A 95 19.63 -21.09 -3.21
N ILE A 96 20.13 -19.86 -3.08
CA ILE A 96 19.73 -18.95 -1.99
C ILE A 96 18.23 -18.66 -2.04
N ALA A 97 17.68 -18.40 -3.22
CA ALA A 97 16.25 -18.15 -3.39
C ALA A 97 15.41 -19.37 -3.01
N GLN A 98 15.84 -20.57 -3.41
CA GLN A 98 15.18 -21.82 -3.05
C GLN A 98 15.19 -22.05 -1.53
N GLU A 99 16.34 -21.86 -0.87
CA GLU A 99 16.44 -21.97 0.59
C GLU A 99 15.56 -20.95 1.32
N ASN A 100 15.56 -19.70 0.85
CA ASN A 100 14.74 -18.64 1.45
C ASN A 100 13.25 -18.92 1.29
N TRP A 101 12.84 -19.40 0.11
CA TRP A 101 11.48 -19.82 -0.15
C TRP A 101 11.06 -20.97 0.76
N GLN A 102 11.92 -21.97 0.93
CA GLN A 102 11.64 -23.10 1.80
C GLN A 102 11.53 -22.68 3.27
N ARG A 103 12.47 -21.86 3.77
CA ARG A 103 12.39 -21.28 5.13
C ARG A 103 11.14 -20.43 5.34
N PHE A 104 10.68 -19.74 4.30
CA PHE A 104 9.43 -18.98 4.35
C PHE A 104 8.24 -19.91 4.53
N LEU A 105 8.13 -20.96 3.70
CA LEU A 105 7.04 -21.94 3.79
C LEU A 105 7.02 -22.65 5.15
N GLU A 106 8.18 -23.06 5.67
CA GLU A 106 8.31 -23.73 6.97
C GLU A 106 7.80 -22.92 8.16
N ARG A 107 7.76 -21.58 8.04
CA ARG A 107 7.24 -20.69 9.10
C ARG A 107 5.72 -20.56 9.09
N LEU A 108 5.07 -20.91 7.98
CA LEU A 108 3.63 -20.79 7.82
C LEU A 108 2.91 -21.97 8.48
N SER A 109 1.69 -21.72 8.95
CA SER A 109 0.76 -22.79 9.35
C SER A 109 0.49 -23.77 8.20
N PRO A 110 0.15 -25.05 8.49
CA PRO A 110 -0.24 -26.02 7.47
C PRO A 110 -1.36 -25.50 6.56
N GLU A 111 -2.30 -24.74 7.12
CA GLU A 111 -3.39 -24.12 6.37
C GLU A 111 -2.85 -23.07 5.39
N SER A 112 -1.96 -22.19 5.82
CA SER A 112 -1.36 -21.18 4.94
C SER A 112 -0.44 -21.79 3.87
N GLN A 113 0.28 -22.87 4.19
CA GLN A 113 1.05 -23.65 3.21
C GLN A 113 0.14 -24.23 2.12
N ALA A 114 -1.02 -24.80 2.51
CA ALA A 114 -1.97 -25.35 1.54
C ALA A 114 -2.55 -24.25 0.60
N VAL A 115 -2.72 -23.02 1.10
CA VAL A 115 -3.09 -21.89 0.25
C VAL A 115 -1.97 -21.52 -0.73
N CYS A 116 -0.70 -21.57 -0.32
CA CYS A 116 0.43 -21.37 -1.24
C CYS A 116 0.46 -22.44 -2.34
N SER A 117 0.32 -23.72 -1.98
CA SER A 117 0.28 -24.81 -2.96
C SER A 117 -0.91 -24.71 -3.91
N LEU A 118 -2.09 -24.31 -3.41
CA LEU A 118 -3.25 -24.04 -4.26
C LEU A 118 -2.96 -22.99 -5.34
N VAL A 119 -2.17 -21.97 -5.02
CA VAL A 119 -1.86 -20.86 -5.94
C VAL A 119 -0.73 -21.21 -6.90
N LEU A 120 0.26 -21.98 -6.45
CA LEU A 120 1.50 -22.22 -7.19
C LEU A 120 1.49 -23.53 -7.98
N ASP A 121 0.89 -24.58 -7.42
CA ASP A 121 0.99 -25.93 -7.96
C ASP A 121 -0.24 -26.32 -8.79
N GLU A 122 -1.38 -25.67 -8.57
CA GLU A 122 -2.62 -25.98 -9.29
C GLU A 122 -2.84 -25.08 -10.51
N SER A 123 -2.49 -25.61 -11.68
CA SER A 123 -2.63 -24.93 -12.97
C SER A 123 -4.08 -24.69 -13.42
N ASP A 124 -5.06 -25.35 -12.79
CA ASP A 124 -6.46 -25.29 -13.20
C ASP A 124 -7.18 -24.01 -12.74
N ILE A 125 -6.56 -23.25 -11.84
CA ILE A 125 -7.13 -22.03 -11.27
C ILE A 125 -6.51 -20.82 -11.94
N TYR A 126 -7.28 -20.17 -12.81
CA TYR A 126 -6.86 -18.89 -13.38
C TYR A 126 -6.94 -17.78 -12.34
N LEU A 127 -5.79 -17.17 -12.02
CA LEU A 127 -5.67 -16.02 -11.13
C LEU A 127 -5.19 -14.79 -11.94
N PRO A 128 -6.07 -13.81 -12.21
CA PRO A 128 -5.68 -12.59 -12.94
C PRO A 128 -4.72 -11.74 -12.11
N THR A 129 -3.45 -11.67 -12.53
CA THR A 129 -2.39 -10.94 -11.81
C THR A 129 -2.63 -9.44 -11.68
N ASP A 130 -3.48 -8.86 -12.53
CA ASP A 130 -3.88 -7.45 -12.53
C ASP A 130 -5.03 -7.13 -11.56
N LYS A 131 -5.69 -8.14 -10.97
CA LYS A 131 -6.92 -7.97 -10.18
C LYS A 131 -6.85 -8.68 -8.82
N PRO A 132 -6.08 -8.15 -7.85
CA PRO A 132 -5.85 -8.81 -6.56
C PRO A 132 -7.12 -9.08 -5.75
N LYS A 133 -8.11 -8.18 -5.81
CA LYS A 133 -9.43 -8.40 -5.17
C LYS A 133 -10.18 -9.58 -5.77
N GLN A 134 -10.06 -9.77 -7.08
CA GLN A 134 -10.71 -10.87 -7.79
C GLN A 134 -10.00 -12.19 -7.47
N CYS A 135 -8.67 -12.23 -7.50
CA CYS A 135 -7.88 -13.41 -7.10
C CYS A 135 -8.24 -13.91 -5.71
N ARG A 136 -8.30 -13.00 -4.73
CA ARG A 136 -8.70 -13.34 -3.36
C ARG A 136 -10.09 -13.99 -3.32
N GLY A 137 -11.04 -13.48 -4.11
CA GLY A 137 -12.39 -14.04 -4.21
C GLY A 137 -12.42 -15.42 -4.87
N ILE A 138 -11.57 -15.67 -5.86
CA ILE A 138 -11.43 -16.99 -6.53
C ILE A 138 -10.86 -18.01 -5.55
N ILE A 139 -9.71 -17.70 -4.93
CA ILE A 139 -9.05 -18.56 -3.93
C ILE A 139 -10.02 -18.89 -2.79
N MET A 140 -10.72 -17.89 -2.27
CA MET A 140 -11.70 -18.07 -1.21
C MET A 140 -12.83 -19.01 -1.61
N ARG A 141 -13.38 -18.86 -2.83
CA ARG A 141 -14.44 -19.74 -3.32
C ARG A 141 -13.94 -21.18 -3.43
N GLU A 142 -12.72 -21.36 -3.91
CA GLU A 142 -12.13 -22.68 -4.09
C GLU A 142 -11.86 -23.38 -2.75
N LEU A 143 -11.29 -22.66 -1.77
CA LEU A 143 -11.15 -23.19 -0.40
C LEU A 143 -12.50 -23.54 0.21
N ARG A 144 -13.55 -22.74 -0.03
CA ARG A 144 -14.91 -23.05 0.41
C ARG A 144 -15.47 -24.32 -0.25
N ASN A 145 -15.23 -24.53 -1.54
CA ASN A 145 -15.62 -25.75 -2.25
C ASN A 145 -14.92 -26.99 -1.66
N ARG A 146 -13.71 -26.83 -1.15
CA ARG A 146 -12.93 -27.87 -0.44
C ARG A 146 -13.33 -28.06 1.03
N GLY A 147 -14.39 -27.39 1.48
CA GLY A 147 -14.94 -27.54 2.82
C GLY A 147 -14.28 -26.68 3.91
N TRP A 148 -13.39 -25.76 3.55
CA TRP A 148 -12.71 -24.92 4.55
C TRP A 148 -13.67 -23.97 5.25
N GLY A 149 -13.53 -23.84 6.57
CA GLY A 149 -14.28 -22.86 7.35
C GLY A 149 -13.86 -21.42 7.04
N TRP A 150 -14.80 -20.47 7.14
CA TRP A 150 -14.52 -19.04 6.94
C TRP A 150 -13.38 -18.52 7.81
N ARG A 151 -13.32 -18.97 9.06
CA ARG A 151 -12.28 -18.57 10.01
C ARG A 151 -10.88 -19.00 9.54
N ALA A 152 -10.73 -20.27 9.16
CA ALA A 152 -9.46 -20.81 8.65
C ALA A 152 -8.97 -20.02 7.43
N ILE A 153 -9.87 -19.76 6.46
CA ILE A 153 -9.54 -18.98 5.26
C ILE A 153 -9.03 -17.57 5.64
N TRP A 154 -9.74 -16.87 6.53
CA TRP A 154 -9.36 -15.52 6.92
C TRP A 154 -8.07 -15.47 7.75
N ASP A 155 -7.86 -16.45 8.62
CA ASP A 155 -6.66 -16.55 9.43
C ASP A 155 -5.45 -16.84 8.55
N SER A 156 -5.55 -17.74 7.56
CA SER A 156 -4.48 -17.98 6.59
C SER A 156 -4.16 -16.75 5.75
N PHE A 157 -5.16 -16.02 5.24
CA PHE A 157 -4.90 -14.78 4.51
C PHE A 157 -4.21 -13.72 5.38
N ARG A 158 -4.54 -13.64 6.67
CA ARG A 158 -3.92 -12.69 7.59
C ARG A 158 -2.46 -13.05 7.84
N GLU A 159 -2.19 -14.32 8.09
CA GLU A 159 -0.83 -14.84 8.28
C GLU A 159 0.03 -14.63 7.04
N LEU A 160 -0.44 -15.01 5.86
CA LEU A 160 0.29 -14.81 4.59
C LEU A 160 0.59 -13.33 4.35
N LYS A 161 -0.38 -12.44 4.62
CA LYS A 161 -0.14 -11.01 4.49
C LYS A 161 0.93 -10.53 5.45
N GLN A 162 0.92 -10.99 6.70
CA GLN A 162 1.92 -10.60 7.71
C GLN A 162 3.31 -11.14 7.35
N ALA A 163 3.39 -12.40 6.90
CA ALA A 163 4.63 -13.04 6.51
C ALA A 163 5.26 -12.39 5.27
N ALA A 164 4.45 -11.88 4.34
CA ALA A 164 4.91 -11.22 3.13
C ALA A 164 5.08 -9.69 3.25
N SER A 165 4.70 -9.07 4.38
CA SER A 165 4.85 -7.61 4.61
C SER A 165 6.22 -7.24 5.21
N ILE A 166 7.27 -8.00 4.89
CA ILE A 166 8.66 -7.72 5.32
C ILE A 166 9.33 -6.79 4.31
#